data_AF-A0A1C6A041-F1
#
_entry.id   AF-A0A1C6A041-F1
#
_cell.length_a   1.000
_cell.length_b   1.000
_cell.length_c   1.000
_cell.angle_alpha   90.00
_cell.angle_beta   90.00
_cell.angle_gamma   90.00
#
_symmetry.space_group_name_H-M   'P 1'
#
loop_
_entity.id
_entity.type
_entity.pdbx_description
1 polymer ?
#
loop_
_entity_poly.entity_id
_entity_poly.type
_entity_poly.pdbx_seq_one_letter_code
_entity_poly.pdbx_strand_id
1 'polypeptide(L)'
;MKKFSIIALILMTIFTFGCSKKDTSDNMVKLNKVDISAISNQQIKNFLTEASEQEGIYKIETKSNTYIYFNGIKNEFIDINCSVEDNTLNIESNTNKLENNDSPSQKLYVIYQKNTTISNDKTVYFDTIKLTINGKESSFKNSFVIKE
;
A
#
# COMPACT_ATOMS: atom_id res chain seq x y z
N MET A 1 33.30 54.47 -15.64
CA MET A 1 32.14 54.03 -16.43
C MET A 1 31.80 52.60 -16.04
N LYS A 2 30.67 52.41 -15.35
CA LYS A 2 30.20 51.11 -14.86
C LYS A 2 29.57 50.35 -16.03
N LYS A 3 30.20 49.25 -16.47
CA LYS A 3 29.60 48.26 -17.38
C LYS A 3 29.78 46.87 -16.77
N PHE A 4 28.98 46.57 -15.76
CA PHE A 4 28.66 45.20 -15.38
C PHE A 4 27.14 45.14 -15.30
N SER A 5 26.51 44.81 -16.42
CA SER A 5 25.06 44.77 -16.52
C SER A 5 24.64 43.61 -17.40
N ILE A 6 23.66 42.86 -16.86
CA ILE A 6 22.66 42.03 -17.53
C ILE A 6 22.90 40.51 -17.62
N ILE A 7 24.11 39.96 -17.47
CA ILE A 7 24.27 38.49 -17.57
C ILE A 7 23.96 37.76 -16.26
N ALA A 8 24.11 38.42 -15.10
CA ALA A 8 23.92 37.78 -13.79
C ALA A 8 22.45 37.68 -13.32
N LEU A 9 21.49 38.30 -14.01
CA LEU A 9 20.11 38.41 -13.52
C LEU A 9 19.14 37.34 -14.07
N ILE A 10 19.52 36.59 -15.10
CA ILE A 10 18.63 35.64 -15.79
C ILE A 10 18.83 34.18 -15.32
N LEU A 11 19.84 33.91 -14.48
CA LEU A 11 20.18 32.55 -14.04
C LEU A 11 19.48 32.08 -12.76
N MET A 12 18.62 32.90 -12.14
CA MET A 12 17.98 32.56 -10.86
C MET A 12 16.52 32.12 -10.93
N THR A 13 15.86 32.16 -12.08
CA THR A 13 14.39 31.97 -12.14
C THR A 13 13.90 30.67 -12.74
N ILE A 14 14.77 29.68 -12.97
CA ILE A 14 14.32 28.40 -13.56
C ILE A 14 14.84 27.26 -12.69
N PHE A 15 13.90 26.45 -12.22
CA PHE A 15 14.07 25.29 -11.35
C PHE A 15 13.99 25.50 -9.83
N THR A 16 13.02 26.30 -9.37
CA THR A 16 12.15 25.73 -8.33
C THR A 16 11.27 24.68 -9.02
N PHE A 17 11.82 23.48 -9.26
CA PHE A 17 11.00 22.29 -9.30
C PHE A 17 10.38 22.21 -7.91
N GLY A 18 9.21 22.84 -7.78
CA GLY A 18 8.28 22.50 -6.73
C GLY A 18 7.98 21.03 -6.95
N CYS A 19 8.72 20.17 -6.26
CA CYS A 19 8.27 18.85 -5.94
C CYS A 19 7.00 19.09 -5.13
N SER A 20 5.86 19.20 -5.81
CA SER A 20 4.58 19.05 -5.16
C SER A 20 4.62 17.63 -4.65
N LYS A 21 5.04 17.45 -3.38
CA LYS A 21 4.58 16.31 -2.61
C LYS A 21 3.08 16.37 -2.78
N LYS A 22 2.51 15.46 -3.58
CA LYS A 22 1.08 15.20 -3.56
C LYS A 22 0.79 14.97 -2.09
N ASP A 23 0.03 15.89 -1.52
CA ASP A 23 -0.37 15.82 -0.13
C ASP A 23 -1.28 14.58 -0.04
N THR A 24 -0.70 13.44 0.32
CA THR A 24 -1.44 12.18 0.50
C THR A 24 -2.23 12.19 1.80
N SER A 25 -2.24 13.30 2.55
CA SER A 25 -3.06 13.49 3.75
C SER A 25 -4.57 13.50 3.46
N ASP A 26 -4.97 13.73 2.20
CA ASP A 26 -6.37 13.64 1.74
C ASP A 26 -6.83 12.20 1.41
N ASN A 27 -5.92 11.22 1.38
CA ASN A 27 -6.32 9.82 1.16
C ASN A 27 -6.96 9.27 2.44
N MET A 28 -8.29 9.24 2.47
CA MET A 28 -9.05 8.68 3.60
C MET A 28 -8.84 7.16 3.76
N VAL A 29 -8.36 6.49 2.71
CA VAL A 29 -8.04 5.06 2.73
C VAL A 29 -6.53 4.86 2.66
N LYS A 30 -5.98 4.04 3.56
CA LYS A 30 -4.56 3.71 3.60
C LYS A 30 -4.32 2.28 4.05
N LEU A 31 -3.15 1.73 3.68
CA LEU A 31 -2.64 0.48 4.23
C LEU A 31 -1.79 0.78 5.47
N ASN A 32 -2.27 0.34 6.64
CA ASN A 32 -1.49 0.41 7.87
C ASN A 32 -0.77 -0.92 8.09
N LYS A 33 0.56 -0.89 8.22
CA LYS A 33 1.33 -2.11 8.52
C LYS A 33 0.95 -2.61 9.91
N VAL A 34 0.70 -3.91 10.01
CA VAL A 34 0.39 -4.59 11.27
C VAL A 34 1.58 -5.43 11.67
N ASP A 35 1.91 -5.39 12.96
CA ASP A 35 2.86 -6.33 13.54
C ASP A 35 2.19 -7.71 13.66
N ILE A 36 2.65 -8.66 12.84
CA ILE A 36 2.12 -10.03 12.81
C ILE A 36 2.25 -10.70 14.19
N SER A 37 3.33 -10.41 14.94
CA SER A 37 3.56 -11.00 16.26
C SER A 37 2.54 -10.52 17.30
N ALA A 38 1.96 -9.34 17.09
CA ALA A 38 0.96 -8.74 17.97
C ALA A 38 -0.48 -9.18 17.66
N ILE A 39 -0.71 -9.93 16.57
CA ILE A 39 -2.04 -10.49 16.28
C ILE A 39 -2.44 -11.42 17.43
N SER A 40 -3.66 -11.27 17.95
CA SER A 40 -4.22 -12.17 18.98
C SER A 40 -5.32 -13.08 18.44
N ASN A 41 -5.97 -12.70 17.33
CA ASN A 41 -7.02 -13.52 16.71
C ASN A 41 -6.42 -14.83 16.14
N GLN A 42 -6.86 -15.97 16.69
CA GLN A 42 -6.32 -17.28 16.37
C GLN A 42 -6.61 -17.74 14.93
N GLN A 43 -7.77 -17.36 14.38
CA GLN A 43 -8.12 -17.72 13.00
C GLN A 43 -7.20 -17.01 12.00
N ILE A 44 -6.89 -15.73 12.26
CA ILE A 44 -5.90 -14.99 11.46
C ILE A 44 -4.52 -15.65 11.60
N LYS A 45 -4.08 -15.99 12.83
CA LYS A 45 -2.79 -16.66 13.02
C LYS A 45 -2.66 -17.95 12.23
N ASN A 46 -3.66 -18.83 12.36
CA ASN A 46 -3.67 -20.12 11.66
C ASN A 46 -3.57 -19.91 10.14
N PHE A 47 -4.35 -18.97 9.60
CA PHE A 47 -4.27 -18.61 8.19
C PHE A 47 -2.88 -18.11 7.78
N LEU A 48 -2.27 -17.22 8.57
CA LEU A 48 -0.92 -16.70 8.26
C LEU A 48 0.13 -17.80 8.28
N THR A 49 0.02 -18.76 9.21
CA THR A 49 0.89 -19.95 9.26
C THR A 49 0.71 -20.82 8.01
N GLU A 50 -0.52 -21.15 7.63
CA GLU A 50 -0.79 -21.94 6.42
C GLU A 50 -0.34 -21.22 5.14
N ALA A 51 -0.65 -19.94 5.03
CA ALA A 51 -0.27 -19.12 3.89
C ALA A 51 1.24 -18.90 3.79
N SER A 52 2.00 -19.04 4.88
CA SER A 52 3.45 -18.87 4.90
C SER A 52 4.20 -19.84 3.99
N GLU A 53 3.59 -20.99 3.67
CA GLU A 53 4.18 -22.04 2.83
C GLU A 53 4.15 -21.72 1.33
N GLN A 54 3.30 -20.76 0.91
CA GLN A 54 3.14 -20.42 -0.51
C GLN A 54 3.30 -18.94 -0.76
N GLU A 55 4.16 -18.59 -1.71
CA GLU A 55 4.37 -17.20 -2.10
C GLU A 55 3.12 -16.59 -2.72
N GLY A 56 2.75 -15.37 -2.34
CA GLY A 56 1.64 -14.66 -2.96
C GLY A 56 1.07 -13.55 -2.08
N ILE A 57 -0.01 -12.94 -2.58
CA ILE A 57 -0.76 -11.90 -1.88
C ILE A 57 -2.15 -12.43 -1.56
N TYR A 58 -2.55 -12.29 -0.30
CA TYR A 58 -3.78 -12.85 0.24
C TYR A 58 -4.68 -11.75 0.79
N LYS A 59 -5.98 -11.91 0.60
CA LYS A 59 -7.00 -11.05 1.21
C LYS A 59 -7.66 -11.79 2.36
N ILE A 60 -7.71 -11.19 3.53
CA ILE A 60 -8.36 -11.74 4.73
C ILE A 60 -9.44 -10.77 5.16
N GLU A 61 -10.68 -11.21 5.13
CA GLU A 61 -11.85 -10.41 5.49
C GLU A 61 -12.40 -10.91 6.82
N THR A 62 -12.49 -10.02 7.81
CA THR A 62 -13.20 -10.28 9.07
C THR A 62 -14.48 -9.45 9.11
N LYS A 63 -15.26 -9.59 10.17
CA LYS A 63 -16.44 -8.73 10.40
C LYS A 63 -16.10 -7.23 10.43
N SER A 64 -14.90 -6.87 10.89
CA SER A 64 -14.53 -5.49 11.21
C SER A 64 -13.42 -4.92 10.34
N ASN A 65 -12.59 -5.77 9.72
CA ASN A 65 -11.39 -5.34 9.03
C ASN A 65 -11.13 -6.20 7.78
N THR A 66 -10.49 -5.58 6.79
CA THR A 66 -9.88 -6.30 5.67
C THR A 66 -8.38 -6.16 5.78
N TYR A 67 -7.68 -7.30 5.74
CA TYR A 67 -6.23 -7.38 5.74
C TYR A 67 -5.70 -7.84 4.39
N ILE A 68 -4.52 -7.35 4.04
CA ILE A 68 -3.76 -7.78 2.86
C ILE A 68 -2.43 -8.32 3.36
N TYR A 69 -2.19 -9.59 3.09
CA TYR A 69 -0.98 -10.30 3.49
C TYR A 69 -0.08 -10.55 2.28
N PHE A 70 1.11 -9.95 2.28
CA PHE A 70 2.15 -10.14 1.28
C PHE A 70 3.14 -11.18 1.80
N ASN A 71 3.12 -12.39 1.24
CA ASN A 71 4.05 -13.47 1.58
C ASN A 71 5.09 -13.66 0.48
N GLY A 72 6.28 -13.11 0.69
CA GLY A 72 7.41 -13.28 -0.21
C GLY A 72 8.31 -14.43 0.20
N ILE A 73 8.38 -15.50 -0.61
CA ILE A 73 9.31 -16.62 -0.40
C ILE A 73 10.48 -16.54 -1.39
N LYS A 74 10.20 -16.48 -2.71
CA LYS A 74 11.23 -16.31 -3.74
C LYS A 74 11.44 -14.84 -4.09
N ASN A 75 10.37 -14.05 -4.08
CA ASN A 75 10.44 -12.62 -4.32
C ASN A 75 9.93 -11.84 -3.10
N GLU A 76 10.62 -10.76 -2.78
CA GLU A 76 10.13 -9.77 -1.85
C GLU A 76 9.15 -8.84 -2.56
N PHE A 77 8.00 -8.58 -1.92
CA PHE A 77 7.10 -7.50 -2.31
C PHE A 77 7.56 -6.16 -1.71
N ILE A 78 7.88 -5.22 -2.59
CA ILE A 78 8.37 -3.87 -2.27
C ILE A 78 7.43 -2.80 -2.86
N ASP A 79 7.68 -1.55 -2.50
CA ASP A 79 6.94 -0.37 -2.99
C ASP A 79 5.42 -0.48 -2.82
N ILE A 80 4.98 -1.14 -1.74
CA ILE A 80 3.57 -1.41 -1.48
C ILE A 80 2.85 -0.09 -1.21
N ASN A 81 1.91 0.25 -2.09
CA ASN A 81 1.13 1.47 -2.02
C ASN A 81 -0.36 1.19 -2.18
N CYS A 82 -1.19 2.18 -1.88
CA CYS A 82 -2.60 2.14 -2.25
C CYS A 82 -3.12 3.52 -2.66
N SER A 83 -4.10 3.52 -3.55
CA SER A 83 -4.83 4.69 -4.01
C SER A 83 -6.29 4.34 -4.27
N VAL A 84 -7.18 5.32 -4.29
CA VAL A 84 -8.58 5.13 -4.67
C VAL A 84 -8.87 5.95 -5.91
N GLU A 85 -9.39 5.30 -6.95
CA GLU A 85 -9.82 5.91 -8.21
C GLU A 85 -11.09 5.19 -8.68
N ASP A 86 -12.12 5.94 -9.07
CA ASP A 86 -13.40 5.40 -9.55
C ASP A 86 -13.98 4.28 -8.65
N ASN A 87 -14.06 4.55 -7.34
CA ASN A 87 -14.47 3.58 -6.30
C ASN A 87 -13.69 2.26 -6.30
N THR A 88 -12.50 2.22 -6.89
CA THR A 88 -11.61 1.07 -6.88
C THR A 88 -10.42 1.38 -5.98
N LEU A 89 -10.21 0.57 -4.94
CA LEU A 89 -8.98 0.59 -4.16
C LEU A 89 -7.90 -0.15 -4.96
N ASN A 90 -7.00 0.62 -5.55
CA ASN A 90 -5.82 0.08 -6.20
C ASN A 90 -4.75 -0.19 -5.14
N ILE A 91 -4.25 -1.42 -5.13
CA ILE A 91 -3.10 -1.83 -4.33
C ILE A 91 -2.00 -2.23 -5.31
N GLU A 92 -0.88 -1.54 -5.24
CA GLU A 92 0.25 -1.79 -6.15
C GLU A 92 1.48 -2.21 -5.37
N SER A 93 2.27 -3.09 -5.97
CA SER A 93 3.55 -3.51 -5.44
C SER A 93 4.49 -3.92 -6.59
N ASN A 94 5.79 -3.81 -6.33
CA ASN A 94 6.82 -4.40 -7.18
C ASN A 94 7.42 -5.62 -6.50
N THR A 95 8.09 -6.46 -7.27
CA THR A 95 8.84 -7.60 -6.75
C THR A 95 10.32 -7.45 -7.01
N ASN A 96 11.14 -7.79 -6.03
CA ASN A 96 12.57 -8.03 -6.22
C ASN A 96 12.92 -9.46 -5.81
N LYS A 97 13.96 -10.03 -6.41
CA LYS A 97 14.45 -11.35 -6.02
C LYS A 97 15.05 -11.27 -4.60
N LEU A 98 14.70 -12.21 -3.75
CA LEU A 98 15.34 -12.35 -2.43
C LEU A 98 16.75 -12.92 -2.64
N GLU A 99 17.78 -12.16 -2.25
CA GLU A 99 19.18 -12.54 -2.51
C GLU A 99 19.77 -13.48 -1.44
N ASN A 100 19.19 -13.60 -0.25
CA ASN A 100 19.63 -14.53 0.80
C ASN A 100 18.43 -15.04 1.64
N ASN A 101 18.34 -16.36 1.80
CA ASN A 101 17.17 -17.11 2.31
C ASN A 101 17.21 -17.40 3.82
N ASP A 102 17.42 -16.40 4.68
CA ASP A 102 17.32 -16.66 6.12
C ASP A 102 15.89 -16.50 6.65
N SER A 103 15.02 -15.73 5.97
CA SER A 103 13.60 -15.63 6.32
C SER A 103 12.75 -15.08 5.16
N PRO A 104 11.51 -15.56 4.99
CA PRO A 104 10.58 -15.01 4.02
C PRO A 104 10.24 -13.54 4.33
N SER A 105 10.00 -12.73 3.31
CA SER A 105 9.52 -11.36 3.49
C SER A 105 8.00 -11.36 3.66
N GLN A 106 7.56 -11.33 4.91
CA GLN A 106 6.15 -11.33 5.29
C GLN A 106 5.70 -9.96 5.79
N LYS A 107 4.69 -9.37 5.12
CA LYS A 107 4.13 -8.07 5.50
C LYS A 107 2.61 -8.16 5.55
N LEU A 108 2.03 -7.86 6.71
CA LEU A 108 0.58 -7.78 6.89
C LEU A 108 0.16 -6.31 6.96
N TYR A 109 -0.86 -5.95 6.21
CA TYR A 109 -1.47 -4.63 6.25
C TYR A 109 -2.96 -4.76 6.57
N VAL A 110 -3.50 -3.79 7.30
CA VAL A 110 -4.94 -3.59 7.43
C VAL A 110 -5.35 -2.40 6.56
N ILE A 111 -6.45 -2.55 5.84
CA ILE A 111 -7.07 -1.43 5.13
C ILE A 111 -7.77 -0.55 6.17
N TYR A 112 -7.21 0.63 6.39
CA TYR A 112 -7.78 1.63 7.29
C TYR A 112 -8.54 2.69 6.51
N GLN A 113 -9.78 2.94 6.92
CA GLN A 113 -10.62 4.01 6.39
C GLN A 113 -10.87 5.05 7.50
N LYS A 114 -10.43 6.29 7.30
CA LYS A 114 -10.63 7.39 8.26
C LYS A 114 -12.05 7.95 8.13
N ASN A 115 -12.68 8.31 9.26
CA ASN A 115 -13.97 9.02 9.33
C ASN A 115 -15.17 8.29 8.69
N THR A 116 -15.45 7.05 9.10
CA THR A 116 -16.71 6.37 8.73
C THR A 116 -17.96 7.06 9.30
N THR A 117 -17.81 7.98 10.25
CA THR A 117 -18.87 8.87 10.76
C THR A 117 -18.80 10.25 10.10
N ILE A 118 -19.86 10.57 9.36
CA ILE A 118 -20.00 11.70 8.44
C ILE A 118 -19.98 13.05 9.18
N SER A 119 -19.09 13.96 8.76
CA SER A 119 -19.33 15.40 8.83
C SER A 119 -18.69 16.08 7.62
N ASN A 120 -19.51 16.33 6.61
CA ASN A 120 -19.39 17.38 5.59
C ASN A 120 -18.17 17.51 4.67
N ASP A 121 -17.19 16.61 4.66
CA ASP A 121 -16.21 16.54 3.57
C ASP A 121 -16.07 15.12 3.03
N LYS A 122 -16.21 14.99 1.70
CA LYS A 122 -16.41 13.78 0.88
C LYS A 122 -15.82 12.51 1.47
N THR A 123 -16.68 11.59 1.93
CA THR A 123 -16.23 10.26 2.31
C THR A 123 -15.76 9.49 1.06
N VAL A 124 -14.49 9.07 1.06
CA VAL A 124 -13.94 8.20 0.02
C VAL A 124 -14.27 6.76 0.38
N TYR A 125 -15.15 6.16 -0.43
CA TYR A 125 -15.47 4.73 -0.38
C TYR A 125 -14.87 4.03 -1.59
N PHE A 126 -14.73 2.71 -1.49
CA PHE A 126 -14.41 1.85 -2.63
C PHE A 126 -15.33 0.63 -2.61
N ASP A 127 -15.75 0.21 -3.80
CA ASP A 127 -16.61 -0.95 -4.04
C ASP A 127 -15.76 -2.19 -4.38
N THR A 128 -14.59 -1.97 -4.98
CA THR A 128 -13.71 -3.03 -5.47
C THR A 128 -12.28 -2.82 -4.99
N ILE A 129 -11.52 -3.92 -4.95
CA ILE A 129 -10.08 -3.89 -4.68
C ILE A 129 -9.37 -4.50 -5.89
N LYS A 130 -8.47 -3.73 -6.49
CA LYS A 130 -7.63 -4.15 -7.60
C LYS A 130 -6.19 -4.32 -7.13
N LEU A 131 -5.56 -5.43 -7.54
CA LEU A 131 -4.16 -5.72 -7.24
C LEU A 131 -3.31 -5.60 -8.52
N THR A 132 -2.21 -4.87 -8.43
CA THR A 132 -1.24 -4.71 -9.52
C THR A 132 0.15 -5.08 -9.03
N ILE A 133 0.84 -5.97 -9.74
CA ILE A 133 2.21 -6.41 -9.43
C ILE A 133 3.09 -6.11 -10.64
N ASN A 134 4.18 -5.37 -10.45
CA ASN A 134 5.10 -4.96 -11.53
C ASN A 134 4.36 -4.32 -12.72
N GLY A 135 3.38 -3.45 -12.42
CA GLY A 135 2.57 -2.75 -13.42
C GLY A 135 1.55 -3.63 -14.17
N LYS A 136 1.36 -4.89 -13.77
CA LYS A 136 0.36 -5.80 -14.37
C LYS A 136 -0.71 -6.16 -13.36
N GLU A 137 -1.97 -6.16 -13.82
CA GLU A 137 -3.08 -6.63 -12.99
C GLU A 137 -2.85 -8.08 -12.56
N SER A 138 -3.16 -8.36 -11.30
CA SER A 138 -2.95 -9.65 -10.66
C SER A 138 -4.17 -10.01 -9.81
N SER A 139 -4.16 -11.26 -9.31
CA SER A 139 -5.22 -11.79 -8.47
C SER A 139 -4.70 -12.12 -7.09
N PHE A 140 -5.55 -11.96 -6.07
CA PHE A 140 -5.27 -12.52 -4.75
C PHE A 140 -5.24 -14.04 -4.84
N LYS A 141 -4.20 -14.67 -4.27
CA LYS A 141 -4.09 -16.13 -4.26
C LYS A 141 -5.22 -16.81 -3.50
N ASN A 142 -5.67 -16.18 -2.43
CA ASN A 142 -6.84 -16.62 -1.69
C ASN A 142 -7.57 -15.42 -1.09
N SER A 143 -8.89 -15.52 -1.00
CA SER A 143 -9.75 -14.59 -0.27
C SER A 143 -10.43 -15.37 0.84
N PHE A 144 -10.01 -15.13 2.08
CA PHE A 144 -10.51 -15.84 3.25
C PHE A 144 -11.48 -14.96 4.04
N VAL A 145 -12.70 -15.45 4.28
CA VAL A 145 -13.72 -14.74 5.07
C VAL A 145 -13.86 -15.41 6.44
N ILE A 146 -13.48 -14.69 7.48
CA ILE A 146 -13.60 -15.11 8.87
C ILE A 146 -14.96 -14.67 9.40
N LYS A 147 -15.86 -15.64 9.57
CA LYS A 147 -17.13 -15.46 10.27
C LYS A 147 -16.89 -15.74 11.75
N GLU A 148 -16.65 -14.68 12.54
CA GLU A 148 -16.64 -14.77 14.00
C GLU A 148 -18.02 -15.12 14.57
#